data_AF-L8JME7-F1
#
_entry.id   AF-L8JME7-F1
#
_cell.length_a   1.000
_cell.length_b   1.000
_cell.length_c   1.000
_cell.angle_alpha   90.00
_cell.angle_beta   90.00
_cell.angle_gamma   90.00
#
_symmetry.space_group_name_H-M   'P 1'
#
loop_
_entity.id
_entity.type
_entity.pdbx_description
1 polymer ?
#
loop_
_entity_poly.entity_id
_entity_poly.type
_entity_poly.pdbx_seq_one_letter_code
_entity_poly.pdbx_strand_id
1 'polypeptide(L)'
;MTKVLNQTTKDNYRRQITETIPEYFFVYDVEEKKIVYLSDSFQKFNFANNDDDLGNMRTLIHRDYREIFDNIFDQIEKGNYQQDEELKITNEEIPLKWVNISIHPIKSSGSQKVAGHVIDITNRTTMLEQIKKENLDLEDILHIVVHDLRGPLGSVMNLLEIQQNSFGQEQYIDAEGYNIVAQRISREMNTMINSMIEMVQQKSNRFRLNRSRTNFIQLLKGVTENYALDMKNKDINYREDIPKGELYLMIDPGKFKLVIQNLISNAIKFTEQNGHITLSANVENGLVTLKIADDGIGISADKQEEIFERFTKVKQPGTKGEKPIGLGLSIAKRIVEVHNGTIEVESAPGEGATFIVQISEK
;
A
#
# COMPACT_ATOMS: atom_id res chain seq x y z
N MET A 1 14.90 -52.92 -26.50
CA MET A 1 14.29 -53.98 -25.66
C MET A 1 13.35 -53.32 -24.67
N THR A 2 12.07 -53.20 -25.03
CA THR A 2 11.02 -52.72 -24.13
C THR A 2 10.69 -53.84 -23.15
N LYS A 3 11.18 -53.75 -21.91
CA LYS A 3 10.81 -54.70 -20.84
C LYS A 3 9.31 -54.55 -20.58
N VAL A 4 8.53 -55.52 -21.03
CA VAL A 4 7.11 -55.63 -20.69
C VAL A 4 7.04 -56.01 -19.20
N LEU A 5 6.78 -55.02 -18.35
CA LEU A 5 6.51 -55.23 -16.93
C LEU A 5 5.21 -56.05 -16.78
N ASN A 6 5.25 -57.11 -15.96
CA ASN A 6 4.07 -57.90 -15.59
C ASN A 6 3.01 -57.00 -14.92
N GLN A 7 1.73 -57.32 -15.06
CA GLN A 7 0.59 -56.51 -14.55
C GLN A 7 0.74 -56.14 -13.07
N THR A 8 1.14 -57.09 -12.23
CA THR A 8 1.37 -56.90 -10.79
C THR A 8 2.45 -55.84 -10.50
N THR A 9 3.46 -55.72 -11.36
CA THR A 9 4.52 -54.72 -11.23
C THR A 9 4.07 -53.35 -11.75
N LYS A 10 3.22 -53.31 -12.79
CA LYS A 10 2.64 -52.06 -13.32
C LYS A 10 1.67 -51.40 -12.34
N ASP A 11 0.85 -52.19 -11.66
CA ASP A 11 -0.11 -51.67 -10.67
C ASP A 11 0.61 -51.14 -9.42
N ASN A 12 1.74 -51.74 -9.06
CA ASN A 12 2.56 -51.28 -7.92
C ASN A 12 3.20 -49.91 -8.17
N TYR A 13 3.74 -49.67 -9.38
CA TYR A 13 4.31 -48.35 -9.72
C TYR A 13 3.27 -47.24 -9.84
N ARG A 14 2.06 -47.54 -10.35
CA ARG A 14 0.97 -46.55 -10.45
C ARG A 14 0.60 -46.01 -9.07
N ARG A 15 0.41 -46.92 -8.12
CA ARG A 15 0.07 -46.59 -6.73
C ARG A 15 1.20 -45.82 -6.05
N GLN A 16 2.45 -46.28 -6.21
CA GLN A 16 3.63 -45.58 -5.68
C GLN A 16 3.78 -44.15 -6.21
N ILE A 17 3.52 -43.91 -7.51
CA ILE A 17 3.61 -42.56 -8.10
C ILE A 17 2.57 -41.63 -7.47
N THR A 18 1.30 -42.04 -7.42
CA THR A 18 0.21 -41.22 -6.88
C THR A 18 0.32 -41.00 -5.37
N GLU A 19 0.97 -41.90 -4.64
CA GLU A 19 1.21 -41.76 -3.19
C GLU A 19 2.45 -40.89 -2.88
N THR A 20 3.41 -40.80 -3.82
CA THR A 20 4.62 -39.98 -3.65
C THR A 20 4.40 -38.52 -4.03
N ILE A 21 3.54 -38.26 -5.02
CA ILE A 21 3.22 -36.90 -5.46
C ILE A 21 2.21 -36.29 -4.47
N PRO A 22 2.49 -35.12 -3.87
CA PRO A 22 1.63 -34.46 -2.88
C PRO A 22 0.43 -33.75 -3.52
N GLU A 23 -0.14 -34.34 -4.56
CA GLU A 23 -1.35 -33.88 -5.26
C GLU A 23 -2.46 -34.92 -5.05
N TYR A 24 -3.70 -34.49 -5.27
CA TYR A 24 -4.84 -35.35 -5.07
C TYR A 24 -5.30 -35.93 -6.41
N PHE A 25 -5.16 -37.23 -6.61
CA PHE A 25 -5.57 -37.91 -7.85
C PHE A 25 -6.86 -38.70 -7.66
N PHE A 26 -7.74 -38.66 -8.66
CA PHE A 26 -8.92 -39.50 -8.73
C PHE A 26 -9.16 -40.05 -10.14
N VAL A 27 -9.88 -41.16 -10.24
CA VAL A 27 -10.40 -41.66 -11.52
C VAL A 27 -11.91 -41.77 -11.40
N TYR A 28 -12.61 -41.15 -12.32
CA TYR A 28 -14.07 -41.18 -12.42
C TYR A 28 -14.50 -42.03 -13.62
N ASP A 29 -15.43 -42.93 -13.39
CA ASP A 29 -16.09 -43.73 -14.43
C ASP A 29 -17.38 -43.02 -14.85
N VAL A 30 -17.42 -42.59 -16.12
CA VAL A 30 -18.50 -41.74 -16.65
C VAL A 30 -19.80 -42.53 -16.81
N GLU A 31 -19.71 -43.82 -17.11
CA GLU A 31 -20.89 -44.68 -17.32
C GLU A 31 -21.52 -45.06 -15.97
N GLU A 32 -20.69 -45.42 -15.00
CA GLU A 32 -21.12 -45.83 -13.66
C GLU A 32 -21.37 -44.65 -12.72
N LYS A 33 -21.04 -43.43 -13.16
CA LYS A 33 -21.12 -42.17 -12.40
C LYS A 33 -20.49 -42.26 -11.01
N LYS A 34 -19.33 -42.91 -10.91
CA LYS A 34 -18.65 -43.15 -9.62
C LYS A 34 -17.13 -42.99 -9.71
N ILE A 35 -16.53 -42.67 -8.57
CA ILE A 35 -15.08 -42.63 -8.44
C ILE A 35 -14.58 -44.06 -8.25
N VAL A 36 -13.70 -44.51 -9.15
CA VAL A 36 -13.13 -45.87 -9.13
C VAL A 36 -11.71 -45.90 -8.58
N TYR A 37 -11.11 -44.74 -8.37
CA TYR A 37 -9.82 -44.59 -7.72
C TYR A 37 -9.72 -43.24 -7.02
N LEU A 38 -9.17 -43.24 -5.82
CA LEU A 38 -8.86 -42.05 -5.04
C LEU A 38 -7.49 -42.26 -4.40
N SER A 39 -6.56 -41.33 -4.62
CA SER A 39 -5.23 -41.41 -3.98
C SER A 39 -5.31 -41.22 -2.46
N ASP A 40 -4.37 -41.82 -1.71
CA ASP A 40 -4.34 -41.71 -0.24
C ASP A 40 -4.20 -40.26 0.26
N SER A 41 -3.63 -39.36 -0.56
CA SER A 41 -3.58 -37.92 -0.28
C SER A 41 -4.98 -37.34 0.01
N PHE A 42 -6.04 -37.85 -0.64
CA PHE A 42 -7.42 -37.40 -0.44
C PHE A 42 -8.01 -37.83 0.92
N GLN A 43 -7.45 -38.84 1.61
CA GLN A 43 -7.93 -39.24 2.94
C GLN A 43 -7.81 -38.09 3.96
N LYS A 44 -6.91 -37.14 3.73
CA LYS A 44 -6.76 -35.91 4.54
C LYS A 44 -8.00 -35.02 4.54
N PHE A 45 -8.93 -35.23 3.60
CA PHE A 45 -10.17 -34.46 3.50
C PHE A 45 -11.37 -35.14 4.19
N ASN A 46 -11.16 -36.29 4.84
CA ASN A 46 -12.12 -36.95 5.71
C ASN A 46 -13.52 -37.12 5.08
N PHE A 47 -13.56 -37.65 3.84
CA PHE A 47 -14.82 -37.94 3.17
C PHE A 47 -15.63 -38.95 4.00
N ALA A 48 -16.93 -38.71 4.15
CA ALA A 48 -17.81 -39.67 4.79
C ALA A 48 -17.77 -41.00 4.02
N ASN A 49 -17.59 -42.12 4.73
CA ASN A 49 -17.60 -43.48 4.17
C ASN A 49 -19.01 -43.87 3.66
N ASN A 50 -19.52 -43.17 2.63
CA ASN A 50 -20.77 -43.45 1.94
C ASN A 50 -20.47 -43.66 0.45
N ASP A 51 -21.30 -44.45 -0.24
CA ASP A 51 -21.14 -44.79 -1.67
C ASP A 51 -21.30 -43.60 -2.66
N ASP A 52 -21.52 -42.37 -2.16
CA ASP A 52 -21.68 -41.14 -2.97
C ASP A 52 -20.46 -40.21 -2.85
N ASP A 53 -19.35 -40.63 -3.47
CA ASP A 53 -18.09 -39.88 -3.46
C ASP A 53 -18.23 -38.47 -4.08
N LEU A 54 -19.10 -38.31 -5.08
CA LEU A 54 -19.36 -37.05 -5.77
C LEU A 54 -20.10 -36.05 -4.88
N GLY A 55 -21.18 -36.50 -4.22
CA GLY A 55 -21.91 -35.70 -3.24
C GLY A 55 -21.00 -35.26 -2.09
N ASN A 56 -20.14 -36.17 -1.61
CA ASN A 56 -19.15 -35.88 -0.59
C ASN A 56 -18.15 -34.80 -1.05
N MET A 57 -17.60 -34.88 -2.26
CA MET A 57 -16.73 -33.84 -2.81
C MET A 57 -17.46 -32.49 -2.94
N ARG A 58 -18.71 -32.51 -3.42
CA ARG A 58 -19.51 -31.30 -3.58
C ARG A 58 -19.74 -30.56 -2.25
N THR A 59 -19.80 -31.28 -1.13
CA THR A 59 -19.97 -30.65 0.20
C THR A 59 -18.78 -29.79 0.60
N LEU A 60 -17.57 -30.15 0.16
CA LEU A 60 -16.34 -29.40 0.40
C LEU A 60 -16.24 -28.15 -0.47
N ILE A 61 -16.99 -28.07 -1.57
CA ILE A 61 -16.98 -26.91 -2.46
C ILE A 61 -17.74 -25.75 -1.81
N HIS A 62 -17.07 -24.59 -1.75
CA HIS A 62 -17.66 -23.34 -1.28
C HIS A 62 -18.94 -23.05 -2.07
N ARG A 63 -19.98 -22.55 -1.39
CA ARG A 63 -21.32 -22.37 -1.96
C ARG A 63 -21.32 -21.69 -3.34
N ASP A 64 -20.53 -20.63 -3.50
CA ASP A 64 -20.45 -19.83 -4.73
C ASP A 64 -19.83 -20.57 -5.92
N TYR A 65 -19.13 -21.68 -5.67
CA TYR A 65 -18.41 -22.45 -6.69
C TYR A 65 -19.09 -23.79 -7.01
N ARG A 66 -20.23 -24.11 -6.36
CA ARG A 66 -20.93 -25.38 -6.57
C ARG A 66 -21.49 -25.53 -7.98
N GLU A 67 -21.98 -24.46 -8.59
CA GLU A 67 -22.45 -24.51 -9.98
C GLU A 67 -21.30 -24.80 -10.96
N ILE A 68 -20.12 -24.24 -10.71
CA ILE A 68 -18.92 -24.51 -11.53
C ILE A 68 -18.52 -25.98 -11.36
N PHE A 69 -18.51 -26.49 -10.12
CA PHE A 69 -18.25 -27.90 -9.85
C PHE A 69 -19.23 -28.84 -10.55
N ASP A 70 -20.54 -28.55 -10.47
CA ASP A 70 -21.57 -29.37 -11.11
C ASP A 70 -21.39 -29.36 -12.65
N ASN A 71 -21.06 -28.20 -13.23
CA ASN A 71 -20.80 -28.07 -14.66
C ASN A 71 -19.57 -28.89 -15.12
N ILE A 72 -18.53 -29.06 -14.30
CA ILE A 72 -17.36 -29.89 -14.66
C ILE A 72 -17.81 -31.30 -15.03
N PHE A 73 -18.65 -31.92 -14.20
CA PHE A 73 -19.14 -33.29 -14.44
C PHE A 73 -20.17 -33.35 -15.57
N ASP A 74 -21.03 -32.35 -15.71
CA ASP A 74 -21.94 -32.24 -16.87
C ASP A 74 -21.17 -32.16 -18.21
N GLN A 75 -20.02 -31.48 -18.24
CA GLN A 75 -19.19 -31.38 -19.44
C GLN A 75 -18.47 -32.69 -19.75
N ILE A 76 -18.01 -33.41 -18.72
CA ILE A 76 -17.40 -34.74 -18.88
C ILE A 76 -18.39 -35.72 -19.51
N GLU A 77 -19.65 -35.71 -19.06
CA GLU A 77 -20.73 -36.53 -19.63
C GLU A 77 -21.01 -36.19 -21.11
N LYS A 78 -20.80 -34.93 -21.51
CA LYS A 78 -20.93 -34.47 -22.90
C LYS A 78 -19.69 -34.75 -23.76
N GLY A 79 -18.64 -35.34 -23.19
CA GLY A 79 -17.40 -35.65 -23.88
C GLY A 79 -16.37 -34.50 -23.91
N ASN A 80 -16.59 -33.44 -23.14
CA ASN A 80 -15.69 -32.28 -23.03
C ASN A 80 -14.73 -32.46 -21.85
N TYR A 81 -13.65 -33.20 -22.09
CA TYR A 81 -12.78 -33.70 -21.01
C TYR A 81 -11.69 -32.74 -20.53
N GLN A 82 -11.39 -31.65 -21.24
CA GLN A 82 -10.34 -30.73 -20.85
C GLN A 82 -10.95 -29.63 -19.96
N GLN A 83 -10.96 -29.88 -18.65
CA GLN A 83 -11.41 -28.93 -17.65
C GLN A 83 -10.20 -28.53 -16.81
N ASP A 84 -10.00 -27.23 -16.64
CA ASP A 84 -8.94 -26.61 -15.84
C ASP A 84 -9.59 -25.47 -15.06
N GLU A 85 -10.24 -25.84 -13.95
CA GLU A 85 -11.13 -24.94 -13.20
C GLU A 85 -10.59 -24.67 -11.80
N GLU A 86 -10.62 -23.39 -11.40
CA GLU A 86 -10.21 -22.95 -10.06
C GLU A 86 -11.44 -22.84 -9.14
N LEU A 87 -11.44 -23.58 -8.05
CA LEU A 87 -12.54 -23.64 -7.08
C LEU A 87 -12.05 -23.30 -5.68
N LYS A 88 -12.97 -22.84 -4.83
CA LYS A 88 -12.73 -22.74 -3.39
C LYS A 88 -13.30 -23.95 -2.67
N ILE A 89 -12.50 -24.53 -1.78
CA ILE A 89 -12.93 -25.58 -0.86
C ILE A 89 -12.87 -25.11 0.60
N THR A 90 -13.82 -25.56 1.42
CA THR A 90 -13.86 -25.30 2.86
C THR A 90 -14.79 -26.32 3.54
N ASN A 91 -14.47 -26.71 4.78
CA ASN A 91 -15.40 -27.42 5.66
C ASN A 91 -15.08 -27.07 7.14
N GLU A 92 -15.64 -27.82 8.10
CA GLU A 92 -15.37 -27.61 9.54
C GLU A 92 -13.90 -27.86 9.94
N GLU A 93 -13.18 -28.73 9.21
CA GLU A 93 -11.79 -29.13 9.50
C GLU A 93 -10.75 -28.44 8.58
N ILE A 94 -11.18 -27.89 7.45
CA ILE A 94 -10.33 -27.37 6.37
C ILE A 94 -10.59 -25.87 6.25
N PRO A 95 -9.57 -25.03 6.54
CA PRO A 95 -9.66 -23.60 6.28
C PRO A 95 -9.84 -23.35 4.79
N LEU A 96 -10.43 -22.22 4.43
CA LEU A 96 -10.67 -21.83 3.04
C LEU A 96 -9.40 -21.98 2.18
N LYS A 97 -9.47 -22.82 1.15
CA LYS A 97 -8.38 -23.10 0.22
C LYS A 97 -8.81 -22.92 -1.22
N TRP A 98 -7.87 -22.51 -2.06
CA TRP A 98 -8.02 -22.52 -3.50
C TRP A 98 -7.43 -23.81 -4.07
N VAL A 99 -8.20 -24.46 -4.92
CA VAL A 99 -7.77 -25.66 -5.64
C VAL A 99 -8.01 -25.51 -7.12
N ASN A 100 -7.11 -26.06 -7.90
CA ASN A 100 -7.29 -26.24 -9.33
C ASN A 100 -7.66 -27.70 -9.60
N ILE A 101 -8.76 -27.94 -10.31
CA ILE A 101 -9.17 -29.26 -10.73
C ILE A 101 -8.92 -29.39 -12.22
N SER A 102 -8.08 -30.36 -12.57
CA SER A 102 -7.73 -30.66 -13.94
C SER A 102 -8.08 -32.11 -14.29
N ILE A 103 -8.88 -32.29 -15.34
CA ILE A 103 -9.44 -33.59 -15.73
C ILE A 103 -8.97 -33.96 -17.14
N HIS A 104 -8.67 -35.24 -17.34
CA HIS A 104 -8.11 -35.77 -18.57
C HIS A 104 -8.72 -37.14 -18.92
N PRO A 105 -9.03 -37.42 -20.20
CA PRO A 105 -9.62 -38.69 -20.59
C PRO A 105 -8.58 -39.83 -20.56
N ILE A 106 -8.98 -40.99 -20.05
CA ILE A 106 -8.20 -42.22 -20.08
C ILE A 106 -8.65 -43.03 -21.30
N LYS A 107 -7.73 -43.26 -22.25
CA LYS A 107 -8.00 -44.15 -23.39
C LYS A 107 -8.05 -45.60 -22.90
N SER A 108 -9.25 -46.13 -22.69
CA SER A 108 -9.51 -47.52 -22.34
C SER A 108 -10.43 -48.16 -23.39
N SER A 109 -10.13 -49.39 -23.80
CA SER A 109 -10.95 -50.18 -24.71
C SER A 109 -12.23 -50.65 -24.00
N GLY A 110 -13.27 -49.81 -24.02
CA GLY A 110 -14.65 -50.19 -23.71
C GLY A 110 -15.32 -49.49 -22.53
N SER A 111 -14.63 -48.64 -21.76
CA SER A 111 -15.25 -47.81 -20.71
C SER A 111 -14.73 -46.38 -20.77
N GLN A 112 -15.62 -45.39 -20.76
CA GLN A 112 -15.24 -43.98 -20.70
C GLN A 112 -14.84 -43.60 -19.26
N LYS A 113 -13.53 -43.42 -19.05
CA LYS A 113 -12.96 -43.02 -17.76
C LYS A 113 -12.17 -41.74 -17.89
N VAL A 114 -12.16 -40.94 -16.84
CA VAL A 114 -11.34 -39.73 -16.74
C VAL A 114 -10.46 -39.78 -15.50
N ALA A 115 -9.22 -39.33 -15.64
CA ALA A 115 -8.32 -39.08 -14.53
C ALA A 115 -8.40 -37.60 -14.17
N GLY A 116 -8.72 -37.30 -12.92
CA GLY A 116 -8.63 -35.96 -12.38
C GLY A 116 -7.45 -35.83 -11.44
N HIS A 117 -6.88 -34.63 -11.38
CA HIS A 117 -5.97 -34.23 -10.33
C HIS A 117 -6.39 -32.89 -9.76
N VAL A 118 -6.16 -32.71 -8.47
CA VAL A 118 -6.46 -31.48 -7.73
C VAL A 118 -5.18 -30.96 -7.11
N ILE A 119 -4.86 -29.71 -7.42
CA ILE A 119 -3.66 -29.03 -6.93
C ILE A 119 -4.08 -27.92 -5.97
N ASP A 120 -3.47 -27.86 -4.78
CA ASP A 120 -3.61 -26.71 -3.88
C ASP A 120 -2.87 -25.50 -4.47
N ILE A 121 -3.62 -24.52 -4.93
CA ILE A 121 -3.10 -23.28 -5.52
C ILE A 121 -3.23 -22.10 -4.55
N THR A 122 -3.60 -22.33 -3.28
CA THR A 122 -3.86 -21.27 -2.29
C THR A 122 -2.71 -20.28 -2.19
N ASN A 123 -1.47 -20.77 -2.07
CA ASN A 123 -0.28 -19.90 -1.99
C ASN A 123 -0.07 -19.07 -3.28
N ARG A 124 -0.32 -19.66 -4.45
CA ARG A 124 -0.19 -18.98 -5.73
C ARG A 124 -1.25 -17.89 -5.88
N THR A 125 -2.52 -18.23 -5.64
CA THR A 125 -3.64 -17.31 -5.80
C THR A 125 -3.57 -16.17 -4.81
N THR A 126 -3.27 -16.44 -3.54
CA THR A 126 -3.09 -15.40 -2.51
C THR A 126 -1.93 -14.46 -2.86
N MET A 127 -0.80 -14.97 -3.36
CA MET A 127 0.31 -14.14 -3.82
C MET A 127 -0.07 -13.29 -5.05
N LEU A 128 -0.81 -13.85 -6.01
CA LEU A 128 -1.30 -13.12 -7.17
C LEU A 128 -2.30 -12.02 -6.80
N GLU A 129 -3.23 -12.31 -5.89
CA GLU A 129 -4.17 -11.33 -5.35
C GLU A 129 -3.42 -10.20 -4.63
N GLN A 130 -2.40 -10.54 -3.84
CA GLN A 130 -1.56 -9.55 -3.16
C GLN A 130 -0.80 -8.67 -4.15
N ILE A 131 -0.16 -9.24 -5.18
CA ILE A 131 0.51 -8.46 -6.23
C ILE A 131 -0.48 -7.56 -6.98
N LYS A 132 -1.68 -8.05 -7.31
CA LYS A 132 -2.72 -7.25 -7.96
C LYS A 132 -3.15 -6.07 -7.09
N LYS A 133 -3.37 -6.30 -5.79
CA LYS A 133 -3.69 -5.25 -4.83
C LYS A 133 -2.57 -4.21 -4.76
N GLU A 134 -1.32 -4.66 -4.68
CA GLU A 134 -0.14 -3.78 -4.65
C GLU A 134 0.00 -2.91 -5.90
N ASN A 135 -0.34 -3.45 -7.08
CA ASN A 135 -0.34 -2.73 -8.36
C ASN A 135 -1.48 -1.71 -8.47
N LEU A 136 -2.71 -2.08 -8.06
CA LEU A 136 -3.84 -1.14 -8.05
C LEU A 136 -3.53 0.07 -7.14
N ASP A 137 -2.95 -0.18 -5.97
CA ASP A 137 -2.50 0.88 -5.08
C ASP A 137 -1.42 1.78 -5.74
N LEU A 138 -0.65 1.31 -6.73
CA LEU A 138 0.37 2.11 -7.44
C LEU A 138 -0.27 2.96 -8.55
N GLU A 139 -1.22 2.42 -9.28
CA GLU A 139 -2.00 3.16 -10.27
C GLU A 139 -2.77 4.31 -9.61
N ASP A 140 -3.39 4.05 -8.47
CA ASP A 140 -4.09 5.07 -7.68
C ASP A 140 -3.13 6.16 -7.17
N ILE A 141 -1.92 5.79 -6.73
CA ILE A 141 -0.85 6.75 -6.39
C ILE A 141 -0.55 7.66 -7.57
N LEU A 142 -0.28 7.07 -8.74
CA LEU A 142 0.09 7.83 -9.93
C LEU A 142 -1.03 8.77 -10.34
N HIS A 143 -2.28 8.32 -10.30
CA HIS A 143 -3.44 9.14 -10.61
C HIS A 143 -3.59 10.33 -9.67
N ILE A 144 -3.45 10.12 -8.35
CA ILE A 144 -3.55 11.19 -7.35
C ILE A 144 -2.41 12.19 -7.51
N VAL A 145 -1.16 11.72 -7.68
CA VAL A 145 -0.01 12.60 -7.84
C VAL A 145 -0.12 13.42 -9.13
N VAL A 146 -0.53 12.83 -10.26
CA VAL A 146 -0.76 13.57 -11.50
C VAL A 146 -1.86 14.61 -11.33
N HIS A 147 -2.94 14.26 -10.62
CA HIS A 147 -4.01 15.21 -10.31
C HIS A 147 -3.51 16.39 -9.47
N ASP A 148 -2.73 16.11 -8.43
CA ASP A 148 -2.26 17.12 -7.50
C ASP A 148 -1.09 17.95 -8.06
N LEU A 149 -0.29 17.41 -8.99
CA LEU A 149 0.72 18.14 -9.77
C LEU A 149 0.10 19.13 -10.78
N ARG A 150 -1.10 18.85 -11.29
CA ARG A 150 -1.78 19.73 -12.26
C ARG A 150 -2.07 21.12 -11.67
N GLY A 151 -2.34 21.20 -10.37
CA GLY A 151 -2.58 22.46 -9.65
C GLY A 151 -1.39 23.43 -9.65
N PRO A 152 -0.22 23.04 -9.09
CA PRO A 152 0.95 23.90 -9.10
C PRO A 152 1.44 24.19 -10.52
N LEU A 153 1.39 23.22 -11.44
CA LEU A 153 1.70 23.46 -12.86
C LEU A 153 0.78 24.53 -13.48
N GLY A 154 -0.52 24.46 -13.24
CA GLY A 154 -1.47 25.48 -13.69
C GLY A 154 -1.18 26.86 -13.09
N SER A 155 -0.69 26.89 -11.85
CA SER A 155 -0.30 28.13 -11.18
C SER A 155 0.96 28.75 -11.80
N VAL A 156 1.95 27.94 -12.19
CA VAL A 156 3.12 28.40 -12.96
C VAL A 156 2.68 28.94 -14.32
N MET A 157 1.81 28.20 -15.04
CA MET A 157 1.32 28.63 -16.35
C MET A 157 0.59 29.98 -16.27
N ASN A 158 -0.29 30.15 -15.27
CA ASN A 158 -1.01 31.41 -15.06
C ASN A 158 -0.06 32.57 -14.73
N LEU A 159 0.97 32.34 -13.90
CA LEU A 159 1.97 33.39 -13.62
C LEU A 159 2.75 33.81 -14.86
N LEU A 160 3.15 32.84 -15.69
CA LEU A 160 3.84 33.12 -16.95
C LEU A 160 2.91 33.84 -17.95
N GLU A 161 1.62 33.50 -17.98
CA GLU A 161 0.61 34.16 -18.81
C GLU A 161 0.35 35.61 -18.36
N ILE A 162 0.19 35.84 -17.06
CA ILE A 162 0.09 37.20 -16.49
C ILE A 162 1.35 38.00 -16.83
N GLN A 163 2.54 37.42 -16.68
CA GLN A 163 3.80 38.09 -17.03
C GLN A 163 3.88 38.44 -18.53
N GLN A 164 3.48 37.53 -19.42
CA GLN A 164 3.46 37.77 -20.87
C GLN A 164 2.46 38.87 -21.25
N ASN A 165 1.28 38.88 -20.65
CA ASN A 165 0.21 39.84 -20.93
C ASN A 165 0.42 41.20 -20.26
N SER A 166 1.33 41.31 -19.29
CA SER A 166 1.67 42.56 -18.58
C SER A 166 2.76 43.39 -19.28
N PHE A 167 3.31 42.94 -20.42
CA PHE A 167 4.25 43.74 -21.21
C PHE A 167 3.54 44.99 -21.76
N GLY A 168 3.69 46.13 -21.08
CA GLY A 168 3.23 47.45 -21.53
C GLY A 168 2.14 48.13 -20.69
N GLN A 169 1.77 47.62 -19.51
CA GLN A 169 0.81 48.28 -18.59
C GLN A 169 1.42 48.55 -17.20
N GLU A 170 1.05 49.68 -16.59
CA GLU A 170 1.62 50.25 -15.35
C GLU A 170 1.40 49.45 -14.05
N GLN A 171 0.69 48.31 -14.07
CA GLN A 171 0.56 47.43 -12.90
C GLN A 171 1.62 46.33 -12.90
N TYR A 172 2.83 46.70 -12.52
CA TYR A 172 3.88 45.73 -12.23
C TYR A 172 3.60 45.05 -10.90
N ILE A 173 3.33 43.74 -10.91
CA ILE A 173 3.90 42.90 -9.86
C ILE A 173 5.41 42.99 -10.08
N ASP A 174 6.14 43.58 -9.15
CA ASP A 174 7.59 43.73 -9.26
C ASP A 174 8.22 42.35 -9.57
N ALA A 175 9.32 42.32 -10.33
CA ALA A 175 10.04 41.09 -10.67
C ALA A 175 10.36 40.26 -9.41
N GLU A 176 10.51 40.92 -8.27
CA GLU A 176 10.61 40.30 -6.95
C GLU A 176 9.36 39.47 -6.60
N GLY A 177 8.15 40.01 -6.74
CA GLY A 177 6.89 39.30 -6.48
C GLY A 177 6.72 38.04 -7.34
N TYR A 178 7.07 38.09 -8.63
CA TYR A 178 7.04 36.92 -9.51
C TYR A 178 8.01 35.83 -9.06
N ASN A 179 9.25 36.22 -8.73
CA ASN A 179 10.26 35.28 -8.23
C ASN A 179 9.81 34.59 -6.94
N ILE A 180 9.15 35.32 -6.03
CA ILE A 180 8.62 34.77 -4.78
C ILE A 180 7.58 33.68 -5.05
N VAL A 181 6.60 33.97 -5.93
CA VAL A 181 5.55 32.98 -6.22
C VAL A 181 6.11 31.78 -7.00
N ALA A 182 7.01 32.00 -7.96
CA ALA A 182 7.66 30.93 -8.70
C ALA A 182 8.50 30.02 -7.80
N GLN A 183 9.23 30.59 -6.83
CA GLN A 183 9.99 29.84 -5.84
C GLN A 183 9.06 29.02 -4.93
N ARG A 184 7.94 29.60 -4.48
CA ARG A 184 6.95 28.88 -3.66
C ARG A 184 6.39 27.66 -4.40
N ILE A 185 5.91 27.85 -5.63
CA ILE A 185 5.36 26.75 -6.44
C ILE A 185 6.43 25.70 -6.74
N SER A 186 7.67 26.10 -7.03
CA SER A 186 8.77 25.17 -7.24
C SER A 186 9.09 24.34 -6.00
N ARG A 187 9.02 24.93 -4.80
CA ARG A 187 9.19 24.21 -3.52
C ARG A 187 8.05 23.23 -3.27
N GLU A 188 6.81 23.62 -3.54
CA GLU A 188 5.63 22.75 -3.43
C GLU A 188 5.76 21.53 -4.38
N MET A 189 6.11 21.77 -5.64
CA MET A 189 6.33 20.70 -6.63
C MET A 189 7.47 19.76 -6.22
N ASN A 190 8.61 20.29 -5.77
CA ASN A 190 9.73 19.46 -5.31
C ASN A 190 9.34 18.61 -4.09
N THR A 191 8.59 19.17 -3.15
CA THR A 191 8.09 18.43 -1.98
C THR A 191 7.15 17.30 -2.43
N MET A 192 6.30 17.54 -3.43
CA MET A 192 5.41 16.53 -3.99
C MET A 192 6.16 15.42 -4.74
N ILE A 193 7.18 15.78 -5.54
CA ILE A 193 8.03 14.82 -6.25
C ILE A 193 8.81 13.95 -5.26
N ASN A 194 9.43 14.57 -4.26
CA ASN A 194 10.15 13.83 -3.22
C ASN A 194 9.21 12.90 -2.46
N SER A 195 8.01 13.39 -2.13
CA SER A 195 6.96 12.60 -1.51
C SER A 195 6.59 11.37 -2.36
N MET A 196 6.44 11.55 -3.67
CA MET A 196 6.16 10.47 -4.61
C MET A 196 7.30 9.43 -4.67
N ILE A 197 8.56 9.90 -4.75
CA ILE A 197 9.73 9.02 -4.77
C ILE A 197 9.78 8.18 -3.50
N GLU A 198 9.56 8.79 -2.34
CA GLU A 198 9.54 8.07 -1.05
C GLU A 198 8.45 7.00 -1.00
N MET A 199 7.25 7.29 -1.52
CA MET A 199 6.17 6.31 -1.60
C MET A 199 6.49 5.12 -2.52
N VAL A 200 7.13 5.35 -3.66
CA VAL A 200 7.56 4.28 -4.58
C VAL A 200 8.70 3.46 -3.97
N GLN A 201 9.67 4.10 -3.33
CA GLN A 201 10.77 3.43 -2.64
C GLN A 201 10.28 2.58 -1.47
N GLN A 202 9.23 3.02 -0.78
CA GLN A 202 8.60 2.28 0.30
C GLN A 202 8.05 0.92 -0.17
N LYS A 203 7.35 0.88 -1.31
CA LYS A 203 6.77 -0.36 -1.84
C LYS A 203 7.81 -1.39 -2.27
N SER A 204 8.95 -0.93 -2.80
CA SER A 204 9.95 -1.83 -3.37
C SER A 204 10.88 -2.50 -2.34
N ASN A 205 10.61 -2.36 -1.03
CA ASN A 205 11.52 -2.74 0.06
C ASN A 205 12.93 -2.12 -0.09
N ARG A 206 13.03 -1.05 -0.90
CA ARG A 206 14.26 -0.29 -1.18
C ARG A 206 14.39 0.94 -0.29
N PHE A 207 13.50 1.11 0.68
CA PHE A 207 13.56 2.17 1.67
C PHE A 207 14.76 1.96 2.60
N ARG A 208 15.96 2.27 2.12
CA ARG A 208 17.20 2.21 2.89
C ARG A 208 17.42 3.56 3.54
N LEU A 209 17.66 3.57 4.85
CA LEU A 209 18.07 4.77 5.56
C LEU A 209 19.56 4.99 5.37
N ASN A 210 19.93 6.17 4.91
CA ASN A 210 21.32 6.61 4.92
C ASN A 210 21.58 7.40 6.21
N ARG A 211 21.64 6.69 7.34
CA ARG A 211 21.83 7.32 8.65
C ARG A 211 23.24 7.89 8.76
N SER A 212 23.32 9.14 9.19
CA SER A 212 24.57 9.84 9.46
C SER A 212 24.43 10.73 10.70
N ARG A 213 25.55 10.95 11.40
CA ARG A 213 25.58 11.86 12.54
C ARG A 213 25.30 13.28 12.07
N THR A 214 24.09 13.76 12.32
CA THR A 214 23.57 15.03 11.77
C THR A 214 23.37 16.05 12.87
N ASN A 215 23.84 17.28 12.69
CA ASN A 215 23.48 18.40 13.57
C ASN A 215 22.02 18.78 13.31
N PHE A 216 21.12 18.33 14.19
CA PHE A 216 19.69 18.48 14.05
C PHE A 216 19.24 19.94 14.14
N ILE A 217 19.90 20.76 14.96
CA ILE A 217 19.60 22.19 15.06
C ILE A 217 19.94 22.90 13.74
N GLN A 218 21.07 22.57 13.13
CA GLN A 218 21.43 23.12 11.81
C GLN A 218 20.45 22.67 10.73
N LEU A 219 20.00 21.41 10.77
CA LEU A 219 18.98 20.89 9.86
C LEU A 219 17.66 21.66 10.01
N LEU A 220 17.18 21.88 11.23
CA LEU A 220 15.96 22.63 11.52
C LEU A 220 16.04 24.05 10.96
N LYS A 221 17.12 24.79 11.27
CA LYS A 221 17.36 26.15 10.78
C LYS A 221 17.40 26.23 9.25
N GLY A 222 18.14 25.32 8.63
CA GLY A 222 18.24 25.27 7.18
C GLY A 222 16.90 24.97 6.50
N VAL A 223 15.95 24.32 7.19
CA VAL A 223 14.58 24.16 6.68
C VAL A 223 13.75 25.40 6.94
N THR A 224 13.75 25.95 8.15
CA THR A 224 12.91 27.11 8.54
C THR A 224 13.25 28.36 7.72
N GLU A 225 14.53 28.59 7.41
CA GLU A 225 14.99 29.67 6.55
C GLU A 225 14.31 29.67 5.17
N ASN A 226 14.02 28.49 4.60
CA ASN A 226 13.33 28.39 3.31
C ASN A 226 11.88 28.84 3.34
N TYR A 227 11.28 28.91 4.54
CA TYR A 227 9.89 29.31 4.75
C TYR A 227 9.76 30.68 5.41
N ALA A 228 10.85 31.34 5.77
CA ALA A 228 10.84 32.65 6.41
C ALA A 228 10.04 33.69 5.61
N LEU A 229 10.16 33.65 4.28
CA LEU A 229 9.41 34.55 3.41
C LEU A 229 7.91 34.20 3.35
N ASP A 230 7.56 32.92 3.36
CA ASP A 230 6.16 32.48 3.35
C ASP A 230 5.45 32.88 4.66
N MET A 231 6.15 32.74 5.79
CA MET A 231 5.70 33.24 7.10
C MET A 231 5.54 34.76 7.11
N LYS A 232 6.54 35.50 6.59
CA LYS A 232 6.49 36.97 6.48
C LYS A 232 5.33 37.44 5.62
N ASN A 233 5.09 36.80 4.47
CA ASN A 233 3.99 37.15 3.55
C ASN A 233 2.59 36.86 4.10
N LYS A 234 2.50 36.13 5.22
CA LYS A 234 1.26 35.83 5.93
C LYS A 234 1.24 36.47 7.33
N ASP A 235 2.20 37.36 7.60
CA ASP A 235 2.38 38.05 8.87
C ASP A 235 2.41 37.11 10.08
N ILE A 236 2.96 35.90 9.92
CA ILE A 236 2.99 34.90 11.00
C ILE A 236 4.02 35.32 12.07
N ASN A 237 3.57 35.33 13.31
CA ASN A 237 4.41 35.47 14.49
C ASN A 237 5.14 34.16 14.77
N TYR A 238 6.32 34.01 14.16
CA TYR A 238 7.15 32.83 14.30
C TYR A 238 8.09 32.91 15.52
N ARG A 239 8.10 31.85 16.34
CA ARG A 239 8.97 31.71 17.50
C ARG A 239 9.72 30.39 17.49
N GLU A 240 11.00 30.44 17.84
CA GLU A 240 11.83 29.26 18.08
C GLU A 240 12.14 29.12 19.58
N ASP A 241 11.91 27.93 20.13
CA ASP A 241 12.33 27.51 21.46
C ASP A 241 13.23 26.27 21.35
N ILE A 242 14.48 26.53 20.96
CA ILE A 242 15.47 25.50 20.63
C ILE A 242 16.70 25.68 21.54
N PRO A 243 17.26 24.59 22.11
CA PRO A 243 18.43 24.60 22.96
C PRO A 243 19.59 25.37 22.32
N LYS A 244 20.27 26.16 23.16
CA LYS A 244 21.53 26.82 22.78
C LYS A 244 22.65 25.77 22.80
N GLY A 245 22.91 25.15 21.66
CA GLY A 245 23.96 24.14 21.51
C GLY A 245 23.84 23.34 20.22
N GLU A 246 24.71 22.34 20.09
CA GLU A 246 24.62 21.35 19.02
C GLU A 246 23.88 20.12 19.53
N LEU A 247 22.91 19.64 18.75
CA LEU A 247 22.20 18.40 18.99
C LEU A 247 22.49 17.46 17.83
N TYR A 248 23.10 16.31 18.10
CA TYR A 248 23.46 15.35 17.07
C TYR A 248 22.56 14.12 17.13
N LEU A 249 22.01 13.72 15.98
CA LEU A 249 21.17 12.52 15.85
C LEU A 249 21.70 11.59 14.76
N MET A 250 21.49 10.29 14.94
CA MET A 250 21.75 9.26 13.93
C MET A 250 20.55 9.08 13.00
N ILE A 251 20.36 10.05 12.10
CA ILE A 251 19.22 10.12 11.17
C ILE A 251 19.66 10.19 9.71
N ASP A 252 18.74 9.93 8.80
CA ASP A 252 18.89 10.29 7.40
C ASP A 252 18.48 11.77 7.22
N PRO A 253 19.43 12.70 7.01
CA PRO A 253 19.14 14.13 6.97
C PRO A 253 18.21 14.52 5.81
N GLY A 254 18.29 13.80 4.67
CA GLY A 254 17.44 14.07 3.51
C GLY A 254 15.98 13.71 3.79
N LYS A 255 15.75 12.58 4.44
CA LYS A 255 14.39 12.14 4.81
C LYS A 255 13.83 12.96 5.96
N PHE A 256 14.61 13.27 6.99
CA PHE A 256 14.16 14.12 8.09
C PHE A 256 13.88 15.56 7.66
N LYS A 257 14.61 16.08 6.67
CA LYS A 257 14.27 17.35 6.01
C LYS A 257 12.84 17.32 5.48
N LEU A 258 12.42 16.23 4.85
CA LEU A 258 11.07 16.08 4.31
C LEU A 258 10.00 16.05 5.42
N VAL A 259 10.30 15.44 6.58
CA VAL A 259 9.41 15.50 7.77
C VAL A 259 9.19 16.96 8.18
N ILE A 260 10.28 17.69 8.41
CA ILE A 260 10.22 19.08 8.89
C ILE A 260 9.50 19.98 7.87
N GLN A 261 9.78 19.80 6.57
CA GLN A 261 9.11 20.54 5.49
C GLN A 261 7.60 20.32 5.48
N ASN A 262 7.15 19.07 5.62
CA ASN A 262 5.71 18.76 5.64
C ASN A 262 5.00 19.39 6.83
N LEU A 263 5.62 19.33 8.02
CA LEU A 263 5.03 19.88 9.24
C LEU A 263 4.99 21.41 9.23
N ILE A 264 6.10 22.08 8.86
CA ILE A 264 6.16 23.55 8.77
C ILE A 264 5.21 24.07 7.68
N SER A 265 5.20 23.41 6.51
CA SER A 265 4.31 23.81 5.42
C SER A 265 2.84 23.69 5.82
N ASN A 266 2.47 22.66 6.59
CA ASN A 266 1.11 22.52 7.11
C ASN A 266 0.77 23.61 8.12
N ALA A 267 1.68 23.89 9.06
CA ALA A 267 1.49 24.96 10.03
C ALA A 267 1.23 26.30 9.30
N ILE A 268 2.07 26.68 8.35
CA ILE A 268 1.89 27.92 7.56
C ILE A 268 0.56 27.90 6.80
N LYS A 269 0.22 26.77 6.17
CA LYS A 269 -0.99 26.63 5.36
C LYS A 269 -2.27 26.81 6.17
N PHE A 270 -2.32 26.27 7.38
CA PHE A 270 -3.53 26.20 8.20
C PHE A 270 -3.63 27.28 9.30
N THR A 271 -2.53 28.01 9.54
CA THR A 271 -2.53 29.23 10.37
C THR A 271 -3.17 30.40 9.63
N GLU A 272 -3.97 31.22 10.29
CA GLU A 272 -4.52 32.44 9.67
C GLU A 272 -3.49 33.58 9.54
N GLN A 273 -3.82 34.63 8.80
CA GLN A 273 -2.95 35.82 8.75
C GLN A 273 -2.81 36.45 10.14
N ASN A 274 -1.60 36.85 10.54
CA ASN A 274 -1.26 37.31 11.90
C ASN A 274 -1.28 36.23 13.00
N GLY A 275 -1.42 34.95 12.65
CA GLY A 275 -1.35 33.85 13.60
C GLY A 275 0.06 33.58 14.12
N HIS A 276 0.21 32.52 14.88
CA HIS A 276 1.43 32.15 15.60
C HIS A 276 1.88 30.75 15.22
N ILE A 277 3.18 30.60 15.00
CA ILE A 277 3.81 29.29 14.85
C ILE A 277 4.99 29.20 15.81
N THR A 278 5.04 28.16 16.62
CA THR A 278 6.15 27.88 17.53
C THR A 278 6.84 26.58 17.13
N LEU A 279 8.15 26.66 16.85
CA LEU A 279 9.03 25.52 16.69
C LEU A 279 9.80 25.30 18.00
N SER A 280 9.68 24.12 18.60
CA SER A 280 10.48 23.75 19.77
C SER A 280 11.16 22.41 19.57
N ALA A 281 12.35 22.26 20.13
CA ALA A 281 13.06 20.98 20.13
C ALA A 281 13.71 20.81 21.49
N ASN A 282 13.48 19.70 22.20
CA ASN A 282 14.09 19.45 23.51
C ASN A 282 14.65 18.03 23.57
N VAL A 283 15.60 17.81 24.48
CA VAL A 283 16.22 16.50 24.69
C VAL A 283 16.10 16.13 26.15
N GLU A 284 15.44 15.02 26.43
CA GLU A 284 15.30 14.49 27.78
C GLU A 284 15.57 12.98 27.74
N ASN A 285 16.46 12.50 28.61
CA ASN A 285 16.81 11.08 28.74
C ASN A 285 17.22 10.40 27.41
N GLY A 286 17.87 11.13 26.51
CA GLY A 286 18.28 10.61 25.19
C GLY A 286 17.15 10.49 24.17
N LEU A 287 15.98 11.06 24.45
CA LEU A 287 14.86 11.19 23.53
C LEU A 287 14.75 12.66 23.10
N VAL A 288 14.80 12.91 21.80
CA VAL A 288 14.56 14.22 21.21
C VAL A 288 13.08 14.37 20.91
N THR A 289 12.49 15.45 21.41
CA THR A 289 11.10 15.83 21.11
C THR A 289 11.11 17.13 20.30
N LEU A 290 10.68 17.04 19.04
CA LEU A 290 10.41 18.17 18.15
C LEU A 290 8.91 18.48 18.19
N LYS A 291 8.53 19.73 18.48
CA LYS A 291 7.14 20.18 18.37
C LYS A 291 7.01 21.35 17.40
N ILE A 292 6.00 21.28 16.54
CA ILE A 292 5.58 22.38 15.67
C ILE A 292 4.13 22.67 16.04
N ALA A 293 3.91 23.81 16.70
CA ALA A 293 2.60 24.27 17.16
C ALA A 293 2.14 25.46 16.32
N ASP A 294 0.89 25.44 15.89
CA ASP A 294 0.19 26.56 15.27
C ASP A 294 -1.13 26.87 15.99
N ASP A 295 -1.64 28.09 15.82
CA ASP A 295 -2.96 28.55 16.29
C ASP A 295 -4.01 28.59 15.16
N GLY A 296 -3.87 27.71 14.17
CA GLY A 296 -4.72 27.66 12.99
C GLY A 296 -6.11 27.03 13.21
N ILE A 297 -6.70 26.57 12.11
CA ILE A 297 -8.08 26.03 12.10
C ILE A 297 -8.28 24.79 12.98
N GLY A 298 -7.20 24.09 13.33
CA GLY A 298 -7.22 22.86 14.12
C GLY A 298 -7.86 21.65 13.42
N ILE A 299 -7.91 20.52 14.13
CA ILE A 299 -8.28 19.20 13.63
C ILE A 299 -9.23 18.53 14.63
N SER A 300 -10.39 18.08 14.15
CA SER A 300 -11.36 17.36 14.99
C SER A 300 -10.82 15.99 15.43
N ALA A 301 -11.16 15.57 16.65
CA ALA A 301 -10.61 14.37 17.27
C ALA A 301 -10.80 13.09 16.45
N ASP A 302 -11.94 12.96 15.75
CA ASP A 302 -12.27 11.86 14.85
C ASP A 302 -11.35 11.76 13.63
N LYS A 303 -10.60 12.82 13.31
CA LYS A 303 -9.72 12.90 12.13
C LYS A 303 -8.24 12.81 12.46
N GLN A 304 -7.85 12.93 13.73
CA GLN A 304 -6.44 13.03 14.13
C GLN A 304 -5.63 11.77 13.83
N GLU A 305 -6.26 10.60 13.85
CA GLU A 305 -5.61 9.37 13.38
C GLU A 305 -5.60 9.30 11.83
N GLU A 306 -6.72 9.67 11.20
CA GLU A 306 -6.91 9.59 9.75
C GLU A 306 -5.99 10.53 8.95
N ILE A 307 -5.55 11.66 9.50
CA ILE A 307 -4.64 12.59 8.79
C ILE A 307 -3.28 11.96 8.46
N PHE A 308 -2.89 10.91 9.18
CA PHE A 308 -1.65 10.19 8.93
C PHE A 308 -1.83 9.00 7.97
N GLU A 309 -3.06 8.67 7.60
CA GLU A 309 -3.34 7.63 6.62
C GLU A 309 -2.97 8.08 5.20
N ARG A 310 -2.54 7.12 4.39
CA ARG A 310 -2.22 7.41 2.99
C ARG A 310 -3.50 7.78 2.24
N PHE A 311 -3.42 8.82 1.40
CA PHE A 311 -4.57 9.32 0.63
C PHE A 311 -5.76 9.69 1.52
N THR A 312 -5.48 10.19 2.73
CA THR A 312 -6.51 10.63 3.66
C THR A 312 -7.58 11.48 2.95
N LYS A 313 -8.85 11.16 3.19
CA LYS A 313 -9.97 11.92 2.66
C LYS A 313 -10.17 13.22 3.44
N VAL A 314 -9.44 13.40 4.54
CA VAL A 314 -9.33 14.64 5.31
C VAL A 314 -8.56 15.67 4.48
N LYS A 315 -9.26 16.24 3.49
CA LYS A 315 -8.77 17.27 2.59
C LYS A 315 -9.47 18.57 2.93
N GLN A 316 -8.80 19.42 3.70
CA GLN A 316 -9.24 20.79 3.94
C GLN A 316 -8.40 21.77 3.09
N PRO A 317 -9.05 22.75 2.42
CA PRO A 317 -8.33 23.87 1.83
C PRO A 317 -7.49 24.58 2.91
N GLY A 318 -6.33 25.11 2.52
CA GLY A 318 -5.59 26.03 3.39
C GLY A 318 -6.34 27.35 3.56
N THR A 319 -5.88 28.22 4.44
CA THR A 319 -6.59 29.47 4.74
C THR A 319 -6.59 30.47 3.56
N LYS A 320 -5.72 30.28 2.56
CA LYS A 320 -5.76 31.01 1.27
C LYS A 320 -6.35 30.16 0.12
N GLY A 321 -7.04 29.06 0.43
CA GLY A 321 -7.67 28.17 -0.55
C GLY A 321 -6.72 27.15 -1.18
N GLU A 322 -5.54 26.93 -0.61
CA GLU A 322 -4.53 26.01 -1.16
C GLU A 322 -5.06 24.57 -1.15
N LYS A 323 -5.04 23.91 -2.32
CA LYS A 323 -5.51 22.53 -2.44
C LYS A 323 -4.63 21.57 -1.61
N PRO A 324 -5.23 20.67 -0.81
CA PRO A 324 -4.48 19.67 -0.05
C PRO A 324 -4.00 18.51 -0.92
N ILE A 325 -2.71 18.20 -0.78
CA ILE A 325 -2.02 17.10 -1.47
C ILE A 325 -2.32 15.75 -0.78
N GLY A 326 -2.56 15.75 0.54
CA GLY A 326 -2.98 14.55 1.29
C GLY A 326 -1.93 13.45 1.45
N LEU A 327 -0.67 13.71 1.07
CA LEU A 327 0.44 12.74 1.16
C LEU A 327 1.48 13.09 2.25
N GLY A 328 1.63 14.38 2.56
CA GLY A 328 2.74 14.87 3.38
C GLY A 328 2.85 14.25 4.78
N LEU A 329 1.73 14.16 5.51
CA LEU A 329 1.71 13.63 6.88
C LEU A 329 1.93 12.12 6.94
N SER A 330 1.35 11.34 6.02
CA SER A 330 1.57 9.90 5.95
C SER A 330 3.05 9.54 5.69
N ILE A 331 3.72 10.35 4.87
CA ILE A 331 5.15 10.20 4.58
C ILE A 331 5.99 10.63 5.78
N ALA A 332 5.62 11.75 6.43
CA ALA A 332 6.29 12.19 7.65
C ALA A 332 6.22 11.10 8.74
N LYS A 333 5.03 10.53 8.98
CA LYS A 333 4.83 9.41 9.91
C LYS A 333 5.71 8.24 9.57
N ARG A 334 5.70 7.81 8.31
CA ARG A 334 6.54 6.68 7.91
C ARG A 334 8.04 6.93 8.14
N ILE A 335 8.53 8.12 7.76
CA ILE A 335 9.95 8.47 7.94
C ILE A 335 10.32 8.43 9.42
N VAL A 336 9.45 8.95 10.29
CA VAL A 336 9.67 8.92 11.74
C VAL A 336 9.66 7.47 12.26
N GLU A 337 8.69 6.65 11.86
CA GLU A 337 8.58 5.23 12.26
C GLU A 337 9.81 4.40 11.87
N VAL A 338 10.33 4.54 10.64
CA VAL A 338 11.53 3.80 10.21
C VAL A 338 12.80 4.25 10.92
N HIS A 339 12.78 5.45 11.49
CA HIS A 339 13.82 5.92 12.42
C HIS A 339 13.56 5.49 13.87
N ASN A 340 12.59 4.60 14.10
CA ASN A 340 12.18 4.13 15.43
C ASN A 340 11.67 5.26 16.33
N GLY A 341 11.04 6.27 15.74
CA GLY A 341 10.39 7.37 16.44
C GLY A 341 8.86 7.26 16.40
N THR A 342 8.20 8.24 17.03
CA THR A 342 6.74 8.43 17.01
C THR A 342 6.39 9.82 16.50
N ILE A 343 5.23 9.94 15.83
CA ILE A 343 4.63 11.22 15.49
C ILE A 343 3.17 11.21 15.93
N GLU A 344 2.76 12.28 16.59
CA GLU A 344 1.41 12.46 17.12
C GLU A 344 0.96 13.91 16.86
N VAL A 345 -0.34 14.15 17.03
CA VAL A 345 -0.92 15.49 16.94
C VAL A 345 -1.81 15.73 18.15
N GLU A 346 -1.68 16.90 18.77
CA GLU A 346 -2.61 17.44 19.75
C GLU A 346 -3.33 18.62 19.11
N SER A 347 -4.66 18.57 18.98
CA SER A 347 -5.41 19.61 18.29
C SER A 347 -6.88 19.63 18.71
N ALA A 348 -7.51 20.79 18.58
CA ALA A 348 -8.95 20.93 18.64
C ALA A 348 -9.43 21.95 17.60
N PRO A 349 -10.65 21.84 17.06
CA PRO A 349 -11.17 22.80 16.09
C PRO A 349 -11.12 24.25 16.62
N GLY A 350 -10.44 25.13 15.90
CA GLY A 350 -10.26 26.54 16.26
C GLY A 350 -9.18 26.83 17.31
N GLU A 351 -8.48 25.81 17.82
CA GLU A 351 -7.39 25.96 18.80
C GLU A 351 -6.00 25.69 18.18
N GLY A 352 -5.95 25.44 16.87
CA GLY A 352 -4.72 25.08 16.16
C GLY A 352 -4.29 23.63 16.35
N ALA A 353 -3.05 23.33 15.98
CA ALA A 353 -2.50 21.98 16.02
C ALA A 353 -1.05 21.98 16.50
N THR A 354 -0.70 20.99 17.33
CA THR A 354 0.67 20.73 17.76
C THR A 354 1.09 19.35 17.29
N PHE A 355 1.97 19.30 16.28
CA PHE A 355 2.58 18.07 15.84
C PHE A 355 3.81 17.77 16.71
N ILE A 356 3.87 16.56 17.26
CA ILE A 356 4.92 16.12 18.18
C ILE A 356 5.65 14.95 17.55
N VAL A 357 6.94 15.11 17.29
CA VAL A 357 7.82 14.06 16.78
C VAL A 357 8.84 13.69 17.85
N GLN A 358 8.91 12.41 18.21
CA GLN A 358 9.88 11.91 19.17
C GLN A 358 10.82 10.89 18.51
N ILE A 359 12.11 11.03 18.75
CA ILE A 359 13.13 10.13 18.20
C ILE A 359 14.31 9.96 19.17
N SER A 360 14.85 8.76 19.25
CA SER A 360 16.09 8.47 19.99
C SER A 360 17.25 9.32 19.48
N GLU A 361 18.07 9.82 20.38
CA GLU A 361 19.34 10.49 20.05
C GLU A 361 20.36 9.52 19.43
N LYS A 362 20.29 8.23 19.82
CA LYS A 362 21.21 7.15 19.42
C LYS A 362 20.82 6.46 18.13
#